data_AF-A0A415ZLK8-F1
#
_entry.id   AF-A0A415ZLK8-F1
#
_cell.length_a   1.000
_cell.length_b   1.000
_cell.length_c   1.000
_cell.angle_alpha   90.00
_cell.angle_beta   90.00
_cell.angle_gamma   90.00
#
_symmetry.space_group_name_H-M   'P 1'
#
loop_
_entity.id
_entity.type
_entity.pdbx_description
1 polymer ?
#
loop_
_entity_poly.entity_id
_entity_poly.type
_entity_poly.pdbx_seq_one_letter_code
_entity_poly.pdbx_strand_id
1 'polypeptide(L)' 'MKKNDLDLAFSVIETAAVHLHNGLPLFLEGDLFAERNEWLRESLIQALLLSLDLLRREGAEVEETPLLAWVRRAYTSE' A
#
# COMPACT_ATOMS: atom_id res chain seq x y z
N MET A 1 16.83 10.67 -4.23
CA MET A 1 16.38 9.35 -4.70
C MET A 1 16.47 9.35 -6.22
N LYS A 2 16.93 8.29 -6.89
CA LYS A 2 16.89 8.22 -8.36
C LYS A 2 15.46 7.90 -8.80
N LYS A 3 15.08 8.24 -10.04
CA LYS A 3 13.74 7.95 -10.60
C LYS A 3 13.34 6.48 -10.44
N ASN A 4 14.25 5.57 -10.77
CA ASN A 4 14.02 4.12 -10.62
C ASN A 4 13.76 3.70 -9.16
N ASP A 5 14.30 4.42 -8.18
CA ASP A 5 14.08 4.12 -6.76
C ASP A 5 12.67 4.52 -6.32
N LEU A 6 12.10 5.61 -6.89
CA LEU A 6 10.72 6.05 -6.64
C LEU A 6 9.72 5.06 -7.22
N ASP A 7 9.94 4.59 -8.46
CA ASP A 7 9.07 3.63 -9.13
C ASP A 7 9.09 2.26 -8.41
N LEU A 8 10.28 1.84 -7.95
CA LEU A 8 10.43 0.65 -7.10
C LEU A 8 9.69 0.82 -5.77
N ALA A 9 9.88 1.96 -5.08
CA ALA A 9 9.19 2.23 -3.82
C ALA A 9 7.67 2.24 -4.00
N PHE A 10 7.17 2.84 -5.09
CA PHE A 10 5.75 2.85 -5.42
C PHE A 10 5.22 1.43 -5.58
N SER A 11 5.88 0.61 -6.39
CA SER A 11 5.45 -0.77 -6.67
C SER A 11 5.44 -1.66 -5.42
N VAL A 12 6.42 -1.50 -4.53
CA VAL A 12 6.50 -2.24 -3.26
C VAL A 12 5.39 -1.83 -2.30
N ILE A 13 5.16 -0.52 -2.15
CA ILE A 13 4.10 0.00 -1.26
C ILE A 13 2.71 -0.37 -1.78
N GLU A 14 2.51 -0.33 -3.10
CA GLU A 14 1.27 -0.79 -3.73
C GLU A 14 1.00 -2.26 -3.38
N THR A 15 2.00 -3.13 -3.57
CA THR A 15 1.89 -4.56 -3.25
C THR A 15 1.51 -4.76 -1.77
N ALA A 16 2.13 -4.00 -0.86
CA ALA A 16 1.83 -4.06 0.56
C ALA A 16 0.38 -3.66 0.88
N ALA A 17 -0.12 -2.57 0.28
CA ALA A 17 -1.49 -2.12 0.48
C ALA A 17 -2.52 -3.16 -0.03
N VAL A 18 -2.26 -3.76 -1.19
CA VAL A 18 -3.11 -4.82 -1.76
C VAL A 18 -3.07 -6.08 -0.90
N HIS A 19 -1.92 -6.49 -0.39
CA HIS A 19 -1.80 -7.65 0.48
C HIS A 19 -2.61 -7.47 1.78
N LEU A 20 -2.42 -6.33 2.46
CA LEU A 20 -3.15 -6.03 3.69
C LEU A 20 -4.66 -5.97 3.48
N HIS A 21 -5.13 -5.38 2.37
CA HIS A 21 -6.55 -5.34 2.03
C HIS A 21 -7.14 -6.75 1.89
N ASN A 22 -6.40 -7.68 1.29
CA ASN A 22 -6.80 -9.08 1.14
C ASN A 22 -6.60 -9.92 2.43
N GLY A 23 -6.22 -9.29 3.55
CA GLY A 23 -5.94 -9.98 4.81
C GLY A 23 -4.69 -10.86 4.77
N LEU A 24 -3.80 -10.64 3.79
CA LEU A 24 -2.53 -11.34 3.68
C LEU A 24 -1.48 -10.65 4.56
N PRO A 25 -0.60 -11.42 5.22
CA PRO A 25 0.49 -10.83 5.98
C PRO A 25 1.51 -10.20 5.02
N LEU A 26 2.15 -9.11 5.45
CA LEU A 26 3.25 -8.49 4.71
C LEU A 26 4.53 -9.34 4.74
N PHE A 27 4.71 -10.14 5.79
CA PHE A 27 5.86 -11.00 6.00
C PHE A 27 5.38 -12.43 6.26
N LEU A 28 5.95 -13.40 5.55
CA LEU A 28 5.50 -14.81 5.55
C LEU A 28 5.90 -15.58 6.82
N GLU A 29 6.78 -15.01 7.65
CA GLU A 29 7.29 -15.65 8.86
C GLU A 29 6.74 -14.96 10.12
N GLY A 30 5.64 -15.47 10.64
CA GLY A 30 5.22 -15.17 12.01
C GLY A 30 3.73 -15.28 12.24
N ASP A 31 3.29 -16.44 12.73
CA ASP A 31 2.05 -16.56 13.50
C ASP A 31 1.99 -15.54 14.67
N LEU A 32 3.14 -14.98 15.06
CA LEU A 32 3.31 -13.92 16.06
C LEU A 32 2.93 -12.50 15.58
N PHE A 33 2.85 -12.26 14.27
CA PHE A 33 2.54 -10.95 13.69
C PHE A 33 1.25 -10.96 12.87
N ALA A 34 0.39 -11.97 13.02
CA ALA A 34 -0.93 -11.97 12.42
C ALA A 34 -1.72 -10.76 12.98
N GLU A 35 -1.66 -9.63 12.28
CA GLU A 35 -2.26 -8.34 12.64
C GLU A 35 -3.79 -8.49 12.69
N ARG A 36 -4.32 -9.02 13.80
CA ARG A 36 -5.74 -9.09 14.07
C ARG A 36 -6.21 -7.92 14.92
N ASN A 37 -5.74 -6.72 14.55
CA ASN A 37 -6.39 -5.48 14.91
C ASN A 37 -6.87 -4.83 13.61
N GLU A 38 -8.18 -4.95 13.34
CA GLU A 38 -8.83 -4.43 12.14
C GLU A 38 -8.57 -2.93 11.97
N TRP A 39 -8.71 -2.16 13.04
CA TRP A 39 -8.41 -0.72 13.03
C TRP A 39 -6.96 -0.42 12.64
N LEU A 40 -5.99 -1.19 13.15
CA LEU A 40 -4.57 -1.00 12.82
C LEU A 40 -4.32 -1.31 11.33
N ARG A 41 -4.88 -2.42 10.83
CA ARG A 41 -4.78 -2.81 9.43
C ARG A 41 -5.34 -1.73 8.51
N GLU A 42 -6.53 -1.21 8.81
CA GLU A 42 -7.16 -0.13 8.03
C GLU A 42 -6.32 1.15 8.07
N SER A 43 -5.84 1.55 9.25
CA SER A 43 -4.99 2.73 9.42
C SER A 43 -3.67 2.58 8.65
N LEU A 44 -3.09 1.37 8.64
CA LEU A 44 -1.87 1.08 7.88
C LEU A 44 -2.11 1.16 6.38
N ILE A 45 -3.22 0.60 5.88
CA ILE A 45 -3.58 0.72 4.46
C ILE A 45 -3.73 2.20 4.06
N GLN A 46 -4.42 3.01 4.86
CA GLN A 46 -4.57 4.45 4.60
C GLN A 46 -3.20 5.17 4.56
N ALA A 47 -2.29 4.84 5.49
CA ALA A 47 -0.95 5.41 5.50
C ALA A 47 -0.12 5.01 4.26
N LEU A 48 -0.26 3.78 3.77
CA LEU A 48 0.38 3.31 2.54
C LEU A 48 -0.18 4.04 1.32
N LEU A 49 -1.50 4.20 1.23
CA LEU A 49 -2.15 4.97 0.14
C LEU A 49 -1.68 6.42 0.09
N LEU A 50 -1.57 7.07 1.25
CA LEU A 50 -1.00 8.42 1.37
C LEU A 50 0.46 8.46 0.91
N SER A 51 1.25 7.45 1.27
CA SER A 51 2.66 7.35 0.85
C SER A 51 2.80 7.23 -0.66
N LEU A 52 1.90 6.48 -1.33
CA LEU A 52 1.85 6.40 -2.80
C LEU A 52 1.55 7.75 -3.45
N ASP A 53 0.64 8.53 -2.86
CA ASP A 53 0.33 9.88 -3.34
C ASP A 53 1.52 10.83 -3.20
N LEU A 54 2.29 10.72 -2.11
CA LEU A 54 3.53 11.46 -1.93
C LEU A 54 4.58 11.04 -2.97
N LEU A 55 4.77 9.75 -3.21
CA LEU A 55 5.73 9.27 -4.21
C LEU A 55 5.39 9.76 -5.63
N ARG A 56 4.11 9.80 -6.00
CA ARG A 56 3.66 10.40 -7.27
C ARG A 56 3.99 11.88 -7.36
N ARG A 57 3.78 12.64 -6.29
CA ARG A 57 4.13 14.08 -6.24
C ARG A 57 5.63 14.31 -6.39
N GLU A 58 6.44 13.39 -5.89
CA GLU A 58 7.91 13.40 -6.01
C GLU A 58 8.42 12.90 -7.38
N GLY A 59 7.53 12.43 -8.27
CA GLY A 59 7.87 12.07 -9.64
C GLY A 59 7.96 10.57 -9.94
N ALA A 60 7.34 9.70 -9.12
CA ALA A 60 7.07 8.32 -9.53
C ALA A 60 6.09 8.32 -10.72
N GLU A 61 6.42 7.58 -11.79
CA GLU A 61 5.64 7.54 -13.05
C GLU A 61 4.90 6.21 -13.25
N VAL A 62 4.77 5.41 -12.18
CA VAL A 62 4.08 4.12 -12.23
C VAL A 62 2.57 4.32 -12.38
N GLU A 63 2.00 3.69 -13.41
CA GLU A 63 0.56 3.65 -13.62
C GLU A 63 -0.15 2.94 -12.47
N GLU A 64 -1.31 3.46 -12.07
CA GLU A 64 -2.14 2.80 -11.07
C GLU A 64 -2.68 1.47 -11.61
N THR A 65 -2.51 0.38 -10.87
CA THR A 65 -3.17 -0.86 -11.23
C THR A 65 -4.65 -0.83 -10.84
N PRO A 66 -5.51 -1.63 -11.52
CA PRO A 66 -6.91 -1.79 -11.13
C PRO A 66 -7.10 -2.26 -9.69
N LEU A 67 -6.17 -3.06 -9.15
CA LEU A 67 -6.21 -3.54 -7.77
C LEU A 67 -6.00 -2.39 -6.79
N LEU A 68 -5.01 -1.53 -7.04
CA LEU A 68 -4.78 -0.35 -6.21
C LEU A 68 -5.96 0.63 -6.27
N ALA A 69 -6.54 0.85 -7.44
CA ALA A 69 -7.75 1.66 -7.59
C ALA A 69 -8.94 1.10 -6.77
N TRP A 70 -9.07 -0.22 -6.67
CA TRP A 70 -10.09 -0.87 -5.84
C TRP A 70 -9.80 -0.67 -4.34
N VAL A 71 -8.55 -0.86 -3.92
CA VAL A 71 -8.11 -0.59 -2.53
C VAL A 71 -8.39 0.86 -2.16
N ARG A 72 -8.05 1.84 -3.01
CA ARG A 72 -8.33 3.27 -2.75
C ARG A 72 -9.80 3.51 -2.45
N ARG A 73 -10.71 3.03 -3.30
CA ARG A 73 -12.17 3.19 -3.08
C ARG A 73 -12.65 2.63 -1.74
N ALA A 74 -12.00 1.59 -1.23
CA ALA A 74 -12.37 1.00 0.06
C ALA A 74 -11.94 1.86 1.27
N TYR A 75 -10.93 2.73 1.14
CA TYR A 75 -10.28 3.40 2.28
C TYR A 75 -10.18 4.93 2.17
N THR A 76 -10.39 5.49 0.99
CA THR A 76 -10.51 6.93 0.78
C THR A 76 -11.95 7.21 0.40
N SER A 77 -12.75 7.60 1.40
CA SER A 77 -14.15 7.96 1.22
C SER A 77 -14.28 9.09 0.19
N GLU A 78 -14.88 8.78 -0.94
CA GLU A 78 -15.74 9.72 -1.69
C GLU A 78 -17.19 9.27 -1.53
#